data_AF-X0UNE9-F1
#
_entry.id   AF-X0UNE9-F1
#
_cell.length_a   1.000
_cell.length_b   1.000
_cell.length_c   1.000
_cell.angle_alpha   90.00
_cell.angle_beta   90.00
_cell.angle_gamma   90.00
#
_symmetry.space_group_name_H-M   'P 1'
#
loop_
_entity.id
_entity.type
_entity.pdbx_description
1 polymer ?
#
loop_
_entity_poly.entity_id
_entity_poly.type
_entity_poly.pdbx_seq_one_letter_code
_entity_poly.pdbx_strand_id
1 'polypeptide(L)'
;KINKGFEELKEGILVTINKLSLEREIAGDVIIPIDHYFPIKGIGLILTGTLLSGQLKLNQTLEILPIKSSGRVKNIQIFRQNVESAKAGDRIGFNMKGVDIGKLYRGCYATNNPDAFDYCDIVEVNVKNHKFFKPKTGFGTQVHITIGMLTIVGNLYPYYEMGEKRMQTTITNKDRGFKAVIMLNEKVLIRKKKNIVLLSRLDIPPTTLRILGSAEIIKIHSEPPLFFKYKIKKGIIKNPDHPQGIICTGLAQSAIGAKKIVGKKLEPP
;
A
#
# COMPACT_ATOMS: atom_id res chain seq x y z
N LYS A 1 43.60 8.22 4.65
CA LYS A 1 43.43 8.60 6.08
C LYS A 1 42.14 7.98 6.59
N ILE A 2 42.24 6.86 7.29
CA ILE A 2 41.12 6.26 8.02
C ILE A 2 40.67 7.33 9.03
N ASN A 3 39.37 7.68 9.04
CA ASN A 3 38.72 8.72 9.86
C ASN A 3 38.68 10.17 9.33
N LYS A 4 39.17 10.49 8.12
CA LYS A 4 38.94 11.85 7.55
C LYS A 4 37.45 12.04 7.24
N GLY A 5 36.82 13.11 7.73
CA GLY A 5 35.41 13.42 7.48
C GLY A 5 34.43 12.85 8.52
N PHE A 6 34.91 12.12 9.54
CA PHE A 6 34.04 11.46 10.51
C PHE A 6 33.45 12.43 11.53
N GLU A 7 34.24 13.40 12.00
CA GLU A 7 33.75 14.41 12.95
C GLU A 7 32.78 15.37 12.25
N GLU A 8 33.09 15.77 11.02
CA GLU A 8 32.22 16.59 10.18
C GLU A 8 30.89 15.89 9.89
N LEU A 9 30.91 14.55 9.72
CA LEU A 9 29.70 13.75 9.57
C LEU A 9 28.85 13.74 10.85
N LYS A 10 29.47 13.53 12.02
CA LYS A 10 28.75 13.57 13.31
C LYS A 10 28.09 14.92 13.53
N GLU A 11 28.85 15.99 13.31
CA GLU A 11 28.34 17.35 13.44
C GLU A 11 27.20 17.61 12.47
N GLY A 12 27.35 17.21 11.21
CA GLY A 12 26.28 17.32 10.20
C GLY A 12 25.01 16.57 10.58
N ILE A 13 25.13 15.37 11.17
CA ILE A 13 23.99 14.60 11.69
C ILE A 13 23.31 15.35 12.83
N LEU A 14 24.08 15.85 13.81
CA LEU A 14 23.54 16.59 14.96
C LEU A 14 22.81 17.86 14.52
N VAL A 15 23.40 18.65 13.62
CA VAL A 15 22.78 19.86 13.06
C VAL A 15 21.48 19.51 12.33
N THR A 16 21.46 18.41 11.57
CA THR A 16 20.25 17.98 10.85
C THR A 16 19.16 17.56 11.82
N ILE A 17 19.49 16.76 12.85
CA ILE A 17 18.53 16.31 13.86
C ILE A 17 17.94 17.50 14.63
N ASN A 18 18.78 18.44 15.04
CA ASN A 18 18.34 19.63 15.81
C ASN A 18 17.43 20.56 15.00
N LYS A 19 17.47 20.50 13.66
CA LYS A 19 16.57 21.27 12.78
C LYS A 19 15.19 20.61 12.61
N LEU A 20 15.03 19.33 12.93
CA LEU A 20 13.79 18.60 12.73
C LEU A 20 12.86 18.74 13.94
N SER A 21 11.61 19.14 13.70
CA SER A 21 10.54 19.07 14.71
C SER A 21 10.00 17.65 14.78
N LEU A 22 10.43 16.88 15.79
CA LEU A 22 10.01 15.49 15.98
C LEU A 22 8.79 15.40 16.91
N GLU A 23 7.62 15.20 16.33
CA GLU A 23 6.40 14.92 17.09
C GLU A 23 6.22 13.42 17.29
N ARG A 24 5.95 13.01 18.54
CA ARG A 24 5.70 11.61 18.90
C ARG A 24 4.24 11.43 19.28
N GLU A 25 3.58 10.45 18.69
CA GLU A 25 2.20 10.08 19.03
C GLU A 25 2.17 9.24 20.31
N ILE A 26 2.39 9.89 21.46
CA ILE A 26 2.41 9.23 22.76
C ILE A 26 0.98 8.86 23.20
N ALA A 27 0.00 9.69 22.85
CA ALA A 27 -1.41 9.41 23.09
C ALA A 27 -1.96 8.47 22.01
N GLY A 28 -2.81 7.51 22.42
CA GLY A 28 -3.51 6.60 21.53
C GLY A 28 -3.09 5.13 21.70
N ASP A 29 -3.38 4.35 20.67
CA ASP A 29 -3.18 2.90 20.66
C ASP A 29 -1.70 2.54 20.61
N VAL A 30 -1.32 1.48 21.32
CA VAL A 30 0.01 0.87 21.23
C VAL A 30 0.11 0.17 19.88
N ILE A 31 1.07 0.57 19.06
CA ILE A 31 1.32 -0.05 17.75
C ILE A 31 2.80 -0.39 17.64
N ILE A 32 3.13 -1.68 17.67
CA ILE A 32 4.51 -2.15 17.61
C ILE A 32 4.64 -3.19 16.48
N PRO A 33 5.18 -2.84 15.30
CA PRO A 33 5.61 -3.83 14.32
C PRO A 33 6.76 -4.66 14.88
N ILE A 34 6.61 -5.98 14.84
CA ILE A 34 7.59 -6.94 15.32
C ILE A 34 8.62 -7.19 14.21
N ASP A 35 9.89 -6.90 14.51
CA ASP A 35 10.99 -7.12 13.58
C ASP A 35 11.76 -8.42 13.83
N HIS A 36 11.93 -8.81 15.09
CA HIS A 36 12.51 -10.09 15.50
C HIS A 36 11.77 -10.67 16.70
N TYR A 37 11.82 -11.99 16.82
CA TYR A 37 11.27 -12.73 17.94
C TYR A 37 12.13 -13.97 18.19
N PHE A 38 12.31 -14.32 19.45
CA PHE A 38 13.05 -15.52 19.84
C PHE A 38 12.70 -15.96 21.27
N PRO A 39 12.67 -17.27 21.56
CA PRO A 39 12.44 -17.75 22.90
C PRO A 39 13.73 -17.70 23.72
N ILE A 40 13.63 -17.35 25.01
CA ILE A 40 14.70 -17.51 25.99
C ILE A 40 14.21 -18.43 27.11
N LYS A 41 14.99 -19.48 27.42
CA LYS A 41 14.68 -20.42 28.50
C LYS A 41 14.51 -19.67 29.83
N GLY A 42 13.43 -19.93 30.55
CA GLY A 42 13.11 -19.30 31.85
C GLY A 42 12.44 -17.92 31.75
N ILE A 43 12.76 -17.11 30.73
CA ILE A 43 12.16 -15.78 30.53
C ILE A 43 10.88 -15.88 29.67
N GLY A 44 10.89 -16.72 28.63
CA GLY A 44 9.80 -16.86 27.67
C GLY A 44 10.12 -16.20 26.33
N LEU A 45 9.08 -15.86 25.56
CA LEU A 45 9.23 -15.26 24.25
C LEU A 45 9.65 -13.78 24.37
N ILE A 46 10.75 -13.42 23.72
CA ILE A 46 11.16 -12.02 23.53
C ILE A 46 10.75 -11.56 22.14
N LEU A 47 10.15 -10.38 22.10
CA LEU A 47 9.74 -9.65 20.90
C LEU A 47 10.53 -8.34 20.84
N THR A 48 11.00 -7.96 19.66
CA THR A 48 11.62 -6.66 19.43
C THR A 48 10.90 -5.88 18.34
N GLY A 49 10.82 -4.57 18.53
CA GLY A 49 10.19 -3.66 17.59
C GLY A 49 10.35 -2.21 18.01
N THR A 50 9.99 -1.30 17.12
CA THR A 50 9.93 0.14 17.43
C THR A 50 8.49 0.52 17.69
N LEU A 51 8.22 1.15 18.84
CA LEU A 51 6.87 1.59 19.18
C LEU A 51 6.48 2.79 18.29
N LEU A 52 5.53 2.59 17.39
CA LEU A 52 5.14 3.63 16.41
C LEU A 52 4.18 4.66 17.00
N SER A 53 3.32 4.24 17.92
CA SER A 53 2.28 5.06 18.55
C SER A 53 1.90 4.47 19.91
N GLY A 54 1.43 5.33 20.80
CA GLY A 54 0.97 5.01 22.14
C GLY A 54 2.07 4.99 23.20
N GLN A 55 1.72 4.43 24.35
CA GLN A 55 2.64 4.13 25.45
C GLN A 55 2.39 2.69 25.92
N LEU A 56 3.44 1.88 25.92
CA LEU A 56 3.40 0.53 26.49
C LEU A 56 3.80 0.57 27.96
N LYS A 57 3.01 -0.07 28.82
CA LYS A 57 3.32 -0.21 30.25
C LYS A 57 3.51 -1.69 30.62
N LEU A 58 4.31 -1.93 31.66
CA LEU A 58 4.39 -3.26 32.26
C LEU A 58 2.99 -3.77 32.62
N ASN A 59 2.82 -5.09 32.56
CA ASN A 59 1.57 -5.78 32.86
C ASN A 59 0.40 -5.49 31.91
N GLN A 60 0.58 -4.66 30.89
CA GLN A 60 -0.43 -4.44 29.86
C GLN A 60 -0.62 -5.71 29.01
N THR A 61 -1.87 -5.98 28.61
CA THR A 61 -2.21 -7.04 27.66
C THR A 61 -2.15 -6.47 26.25
N LEU A 62 -1.48 -7.19 25.35
CA LEU A 62 -1.45 -6.90 23.93
C LEU A 62 -1.95 -8.11 23.15
N GLU A 63 -2.53 -7.87 21.99
CA GLU A 63 -2.84 -8.84 20.96
C GLU A 63 -1.83 -8.72 19.82
N ILE A 64 -1.39 -9.85 19.30
CA ILE A 64 -0.55 -9.92 18.11
C ILE A 64 -1.42 -10.22 16.91
N LEU A 65 -1.41 -9.28 15.97
CA LEU A 65 -2.09 -9.37 14.68
C LEU A 65 -1.08 -9.72 13.57
N PRO A 66 -1.50 -10.48 12.54
CA PRO A 66 -2.86 -10.98 12.32
C PRO A 66 -3.17 -12.34 12.99
N ILE A 67 -2.27 -12.89 13.79
CA ILE A 67 -2.39 -14.24 14.37
C ILE A 67 -3.41 -14.35 15.50
N LYS A 68 -4.00 -13.22 15.94
CA LYS A 68 -5.00 -13.11 17.02
C LYS A 68 -4.57 -13.82 18.31
N SER A 69 -3.31 -13.61 18.69
CA SER A 69 -2.72 -14.22 19.89
C SER A 69 -2.46 -13.16 20.94
N SER A 70 -3.11 -13.28 22.08
CA SER A 70 -3.01 -12.31 23.17
C SER A 70 -2.04 -12.77 24.25
N GLY A 71 -1.34 -11.80 24.85
CA GLY A 71 -0.41 -12.07 25.92
C GLY A 71 -0.19 -10.85 26.81
N ARG A 72 0.31 -11.10 28.02
CA ARG A 72 0.62 -10.04 28.99
C ARG A 72 2.10 -9.72 28.96
N VAL A 73 2.42 -8.42 28.91
CA VAL A 73 3.79 -7.92 28.95
C VAL A 73 4.38 -8.06 30.35
N LYS A 74 5.48 -8.79 30.47
CA LYS A 74 6.14 -9.07 31.76
C LYS A 74 7.38 -8.23 32.01
N ASN A 75 8.10 -7.88 30.95
CA ASN A 75 9.27 -7.02 31.03
C ASN A 75 9.36 -6.15 29.77
N ILE A 76 9.91 -4.95 29.91
CA ILE A 76 10.19 -4.02 28.82
C ILE A 76 11.64 -3.55 29.00
N GLN A 77 12.41 -3.56 27.93
CA GLN A 77 13.81 -3.19 27.91
C GLN A 77 14.10 -2.17 26.81
N ILE A 78 14.78 -1.08 27.18
CA ILE A 78 15.28 -0.04 26.27
C ILE A 78 16.75 0.20 26.62
N PHE A 79 17.64 0.32 25.62
CA PHE A 79 19.08 0.54 25.84
C PHE A 79 19.72 -0.40 26.88
N ARG A 80 19.31 -1.68 26.85
CA ARG A 80 19.75 -2.73 27.79
C ARG A 80 19.29 -2.55 29.25
N GLN A 81 18.41 -1.59 29.53
CA GLN A 81 17.87 -1.34 30.87
C GLN A 81 16.39 -1.73 30.94
N ASN A 82 15.98 -2.33 32.06
CA ASN A 82 14.57 -2.61 32.30
C ASN A 82 13.85 -1.31 32.66
N VAL A 83 12.66 -1.12 32.08
CA VAL A 83 11.85 0.08 32.28
C VAL A 83 10.40 -0.31 32.57
N GLU A 84 9.68 0.57 33.28
CA GLU A 84 8.27 0.34 33.59
C GLU A 84 7.34 0.70 32.44
N SER A 85 7.80 1.57 31.53
CA SER A 85 7.04 1.97 30.34
C SER A 85 7.95 2.38 29.19
N ALA A 86 7.41 2.33 27.97
CA ALA A 86 8.03 2.77 26.73
C ALA A 86 7.04 3.63 25.93
N LYS A 87 7.54 4.60 25.16
CA LYS A 87 6.71 5.54 24.39
C LYS A 87 7.05 5.53 22.90
N ALA A 88 6.18 6.16 22.09
CA ALA A 88 6.36 6.22 20.66
C ALA A 88 7.74 6.79 20.27
N GLY A 89 8.45 6.07 19.41
CA GLY A 89 9.83 6.34 19.01
C GLY A 89 10.87 5.39 19.62
N ASP A 90 10.55 4.73 20.74
CA ASP A 90 11.50 3.83 21.40
C ASP A 90 11.61 2.49 20.67
N ARG A 91 12.84 2.03 20.46
CA ARG A 91 13.12 0.65 20.07
C ARG A 91 13.17 -0.20 21.33
N ILE A 92 12.24 -1.13 21.45
CA ILE A 92 12.02 -1.91 22.68
C ILE A 92 12.23 -3.40 22.43
N GLY A 93 12.77 -4.07 23.46
CA GLY A 93 12.62 -5.51 23.63
C GLY A 93 11.61 -5.77 24.74
N PHE A 94 10.65 -6.65 24.54
CA PHE A 94 9.64 -6.95 25.56
C PHE A 94 9.30 -8.44 25.58
N ASN A 95 8.92 -8.92 26.77
CA ASN A 95 8.54 -10.30 26.98
C ASN A 95 7.02 -10.44 27.06
N MET A 96 6.48 -11.42 26.33
CA MET A 96 5.07 -11.82 26.42
C MET A 96 4.95 -13.32 26.73
N LYS A 97 3.96 -13.66 27.56
CA LYS A 97 3.51 -15.05 27.78
C LYS A 97 2.15 -15.28 27.12
N GLY A 98 1.91 -16.50 26.63
CA GLY A 98 0.65 -16.90 25.99
C GLY A 98 0.63 -16.76 24.47
N VAL A 99 1.75 -16.37 23.86
CA VAL A 99 1.86 -16.19 22.41
C VAL A 99 2.31 -17.47 21.72
N ASP A 100 1.62 -17.85 20.65
CA ASP A 100 1.97 -18.99 19.80
C ASP A 100 3.14 -18.65 18.86
N ILE A 101 4.34 -19.12 19.22
CA ILE A 101 5.56 -18.84 18.46
C ILE A 101 5.54 -19.40 17.04
N GLY A 102 4.82 -20.50 16.80
CA GLY A 102 4.78 -21.18 15.49
C GLY A 102 4.06 -20.37 14.42
N LYS A 103 3.20 -19.43 14.84
CA LYS A 103 2.45 -18.55 13.94
C LYS A 103 3.08 -17.18 13.76
N LEU A 104 4.04 -16.80 14.62
CA LEU A 104 4.70 -15.52 14.51
C LEU A 104 5.54 -15.43 13.24
N TYR A 105 5.55 -14.24 12.66
CA TYR A 105 6.44 -13.88 11.56
C TYR A 105 6.74 -12.38 11.61
N ARG A 106 7.83 -11.98 10.95
CA ARG A 106 8.23 -10.57 10.84
C ARG A 106 7.12 -9.77 10.14
N GLY A 107 6.76 -8.63 10.74
CA GLY A 107 5.66 -7.80 10.24
C GLY A 107 4.31 -8.07 10.90
N CYS A 108 4.24 -9.00 11.85
CA CYS A 108 3.15 -9.00 12.84
C CYS A 108 3.17 -7.70 13.65
N TYR A 109 2.01 -7.29 14.16
CA TYR A 109 1.85 -6.11 15.01
C TYR A 109 1.40 -6.51 16.40
N ALA A 110 2.07 -6.04 17.45
CA ALA A 110 1.54 -6.08 18.80
C ALA A 110 0.77 -4.77 19.08
N THR A 111 -0.47 -4.91 19.56
CA THR A 111 -1.34 -3.77 19.87
C THR A 111 -2.26 -4.02 21.05
N ASN A 112 -2.70 -2.97 21.72
CA ASN A 112 -3.78 -3.04 22.71
C ASN A 112 -5.17 -2.79 22.11
N ASN A 113 -5.24 -2.45 20.82
CA ASN A 113 -6.49 -2.14 20.13
C ASN A 113 -6.51 -2.79 18.73
N PRO A 114 -7.05 -4.01 18.60
CA PRO A 114 -7.15 -4.69 17.32
C PRO A 114 -7.97 -3.92 16.27
N ASP A 115 -8.97 -3.15 16.72
CA ASP A 115 -9.84 -2.35 15.84
C ASP A 115 -9.10 -1.18 15.17
N ALA A 116 -7.85 -0.91 15.55
CA ALA A 116 -6.99 0.03 14.84
C ALA A 116 -6.53 -0.48 13.46
N PHE A 117 -6.86 -1.73 13.12
CA PHE A 117 -6.53 -2.37 11.86
C PHE A 117 -7.78 -2.91 11.14
N ASP A 118 -7.68 -3.03 9.82
CA ASP A 118 -8.65 -3.71 8.95
C ASP A 118 -7.95 -4.76 8.11
N TYR A 119 -8.71 -5.78 7.70
CA TYR A 119 -8.29 -6.74 6.68
C TYR A 119 -8.89 -6.34 5.35
N CYS A 120 -8.08 -6.28 4.30
CA CYS A 120 -8.56 -5.99 2.97
C CYS A 120 -7.71 -6.62 1.88
N ASP A 121 -8.32 -6.77 0.72
CA ASP A 121 -7.72 -7.21 -0.54
C ASP A 121 -7.98 -6.18 -1.66
N ILE A 122 -8.94 -5.27 -1.50
CA ILE A 122 -9.25 -4.24 -2.49
C ILE A 122 -9.14 -2.85 -1.86
N VAL A 123 -8.18 -2.05 -2.35
CA VAL A 123 -7.92 -0.70 -1.85
C VAL A 123 -7.92 0.33 -2.99
N GLU A 124 -8.65 1.42 -2.81
CA GLU A 124 -8.58 2.60 -3.65
C GLU A 124 -7.52 3.55 -3.10
N VAL A 125 -6.60 3.96 -3.97
CA VAL A 125 -5.40 4.71 -3.59
C VAL A 125 -5.22 5.95 -4.45
N ASN A 126 -4.66 7.00 -3.85
CA ASN A 126 -4.10 8.13 -4.56
C ASN A 126 -2.59 7.93 -4.70
N VAL A 127 -2.10 7.70 -5.91
CA VAL A 127 -0.69 7.42 -6.17
C VAL A 127 0.03 8.71 -6.53
N LYS A 128 1.14 8.97 -5.84
CA LYS A 128 2.13 9.99 -6.21
C LYS A 128 3.27 9.31 -6.96
N ASN A 129 3.25 9.46 -8.29
CA ASN A 129 4.21 8.80 -9.17
C ASN A 129 5.62 9.40 -9.00
N HIS A 130 6.63 8.55 -9.04
CA HIS A 130 8.01 8.97 -8.95
C HIS A 130 8.51 9.47 -10.31
N LYS A 131 9.09 10.68 -10.35
CA LYS A 131 9.53 11.34 -11.60
C LYS A 131 10.49 10.54 -12.48
N PHE A 132 11.27 9.64 -11.87
CA PHE A 132 12.26 8.82 -12.58
C PHE A 132 11.75 7.40 -12.89
N PHE A 133 10.52 7.07 -12.51
CA PHE A 133 9.90 5.81 -12.92
C PHE A 133 9.44 5.95 -14.37
N LYS A 134 10.17 5.30 -15.28
CA LYS A 134 9.93 5.34 -16.73
C LYS A 134 8.91 4.31 -17.26
N PRO A 135 8.79 3.09 -16.69
CA PRO A 135 7.87 2.10 -17.22
C PRO A 135 6.43 2.59 -17.29
N LYS A 136 5.70 2.19 -18.34
CA LYS A 136 4.26 2.48 -18.46
C LYS A 136 3.48 1.61 -17.48
N THR A 137 2.43 2.20 -16.90
CA THR A 137 1.55 1.52 -15.95
C THR A 137 0.13 1.52 -16.52
N GLY A 138 -0.24 0.42 -17.18
CA GLY A 138 -1.56 0.22 -17.75
C GLY A 138 -2.58 -0.33 -16.77
N PHE A 139 -3.82 -0.46 -17.23
CA PHE A 139 -4.90 -1.12 -16.50
C PHE A 139 -4.60 -2.61 -16.31
N GLY A 140 -4.62 -3.08 -15.05
CA GLY A 140 -4.28 -4.46 -14.69
C GLY A 140 -2.78 -4.74 -14.58
N THR A 141 -1.94 -3.70 -14.43
CA THR A 141 -0.49 -3.90 -14.26
C THR A 141 -0.20 -4.55 -12.91
N GLN A 142 0.56 -5.65 -12.91
CA GLN A 142 1.02 -6.26 -11.66
C GLN A 142 2.04 -5.35 -10.97
N VAL A 143 1.85 -5.15 -9.66
CA VAL A 143 2.70 -4.32 -8.80
C VAL A 143 2.94 -5.03 -7.47
N HIS A 144 4.02 -4.64 -6.81
CA HIS A 144 4.35 -5.00 -5.45
C HIS A 144 3.97 -3.82 -4.56
N ILE A 145 3.08 -4.05 -3.60
CA ILE A 145 2.65 -3.07 -2.61
C ILE A 145 3.33 -3.40 -1.28
N THR A 146 4.11 -2.45 -0.75
CA THR A 146 4.68 -2.57 0.59
C THR A 146 3.80 -1.84 1.59
N ILE A 147 3.25 -2.60 2.53
CA ILE A 147 2.38 -2.14 3.61
C ILE A 147 3.07 -2.48 4.93
N GLY A 148 3.51 -1.45 5.65
CA GLY A 148 4.30 -1.66 6.85
C GLY A 148 5.60 -2.42 6.55
N MET A 149 5.71 -3.65 7.05
CA MET A 149 6.88 -4.52 6.82
C MET A 149 6.64 -5.62 5.78
N LEU A 150 5.42 -5.75 5.27
CA LEU A 150 5.05 -6.79 4.30
C LEU A 150 5.03 -6.22 2.90
N THR A 151 5.43 -7.04 1.92
CA THR A 151 5.29 -6.72 0.50
C THR A 151 4.44 -7.78 -0.15
N ILE A 152 3.30 -7.38 -0.70
CA ILE A 152 2.31 -8.24 -1.32
C ILE A 152 2.21 -7.90 -2.81
N VAL A 153 1.90 -8.89 -3.63
CA VAL A 153 1.64 -8.70 -5.06
C VAL A 153 0.16 -8.42 -5.29
N GLY A 154 -0.13 -7.48 -6.18
CA GLY A 154 -1.48 -7.18 -6.62
C GLY A 154 -1.51 -6.59 -8.01
N ASN A 155 -2.71 -6.36 -8.53
CA ASN A 155 -2.95 -5.73 -9.81
C ASN A 155 -3.47 -4.31 -9.61
N LEU A 156 -2.87 -3.35 -10.31
CA LEU A 156 -3.19 -1.94 -10.27
C LEU A 156 -4.11 -1.57 -11.43
N TYR A 157 -5.19 -0.86 -11.13
CA TYR A 157 -6.23 -0.45 -12.06
C TYR A 157 -6.37 1.08 -12.03
N PRO A 158 -5.56 1.81 -12.80
CA PRO A 158 -5.64 3.26 -12.88
C PRO A 158 -6.94 3.73 -13.54
N TYR A 159 -7.51 4.80 -13.01
CA TYR A 159 -8.71 5.43 -13.58
C TYR A 159 -8.69 6.95 -13.40
N TYR A 160 -9.52 7.63 -14.19
CA TYR A 160 -9.94 9.00 -13.95
C TYR A 160 -11.47 9.06 -13.80
N GLU A 161 -11.96 10.09 -13.13
CA GLU A 161 -13.39 10.29 -12.91
C GLU A 161 -13.98 11.13 -14.03
N MET A 162 -15.14 10.72 -14.53
CA MET A 162 -15.91 11.47 -15.51
C MET A 162 -17.40 11.33 -15.16
N GLY A 163 -17.92 12.34 -14.46
CA GLY A 163 -19.18 12.23 -13.72
C GLY A 163 -19.05 11.15 -12.65
N GLU A 164 -20.04 10.25 -12.56
CA GLU A 164 -20.03 9.13 -11.61
C GLU A 164 -19.26 7.88 -12.11
N LYS A 165 -18.69 7.94 -13.33
CA LYS A 165 -18.02 6.79 -13.95
C LYS A 165 -16.52 6.83 -13.73
N ARG A 166 -15.97 5.68 -13.32
CA ARG A 166 -14.52 5.42 -13.29
C ARG A 166 -14.04 4.97 -14.66
N MET A 167 -13.35 5.84 -15.38
CA MET A 167 -12.84 5.57 -16.72
C MET A 167 -11.44 4.98 -16.68
N GLN A 168 -11.24 3.83 -17.31
CA GLN A 168 -9.93 3.17 -17.39
C GLN A 168 -8.90 4.09 -18.08
N THR A 169 -7.68 4.13 -17.53
CA THR A 169 -6.58 4.88 -18.14
C THR A 169 -5.26 4.12 -18.10
N THR A 170 -4.28 4.62 -18.85
CA THR A 170 -2.89 4.17 -18.81
C THR A 170 -2.04 5.33 -18.37
N ILE A 171 -1.26 5.10 -17.32
CA ILE A 171 -0.39 6.11 -16.73
C ILE A 171 0.96 6.10 -17.42
N THR A 172 1.42 7.31 -17.71
CA THR A 172 2.73 7.58 -18.25
C THR A 172 3.59 8.29 -17.22
N ASN A 173 4.88 8.36 -17.51
CA ASN A 173 5.88 9.07 -16.75
C ASN A 173 5.69 10.60 -16.67
N LYS A 174 4.73 11.18 -17.41
CA LYS A 174 4.36 12.59 -17.29
C LYS A 174 3.35 12.86 -16.17
N ASP A 175 2.62 11.83 -15.77
CA ASP A 175 1.58 11.94 -14.75
C ASP A 175 2.24 12.02 -13.37
N ARG A 176 2.06 13.15 -12.67
CA ARG A 176 2.62 13.37 -11.32
C ARG A 176 1.87 12.60 -10.23
N GLY A 177 0.63 12.20 -10.51
CA GLY A 177 -0.17 11.36 -9.65
C GLY A 177 -1.48 10.95 -10.32
N PHE A 178 -2.11 9.90 -9.79
CA PHE A 178 -3.32 9.33 -10.35
C PHE A 178 -4.10 8.53 -9.29
N LYS A 179 -5.40 8.38 -9.50
CA LYS A 179 -6.23 7.47 -8.70
C LYS A 179 -6.17 6.06 -9.31
N ALA A 180 -6.13 5.05 -8.44
CA ALA A 180 -6.18 3.67 -8.86
C ALA A 180 -6.85 2.79 -7.81
N VAL A 181 -7.36 1.65 -8.25
CA VAL A 181 -7.75 0.57 -7.36
C VAL A 181 -6.67 -0.51 -7.45
N ILE A 182 -6.27 -1.05 -6.32
CA ILE A 182 -5.36 -2.18 -6.22
C ILE A 182 -6.17 -3.36 -5.72
N MET A 183 -6.13 -4.46 -6.46
CA MET A 183 -6.64 -5.74 -6.02
C MET A 183 -5.46 -6.64 -5.69
N LEU A 184 -5.34 -7.00 -4.43
CA LEU A 184 -4.28 -7.82 -3.86
C LEU A 184 -4.58 -9.31 -4.07
N ASN A 185 -3.54 -10.11 -4.20
CA ASN A 185 -3.68 -11.55 -4.36
C ASN A 185 -4.10 -12.26 -3.07
N GLU A 186 -3.91 -11.62 -1.92
CA GLU A 186 -4.25 -12.12 -0.60
C GLU A 186 -4.81 -11.00 0.28
N LYS A 187 -5.56 -11.37 1.33
CA LYS A 187 -6.06 -10.41 2.33
C LYS A 187 -4.93 -10.03 3.28
N VAL A 188 -4.77 -8.73 3.48
CA VAL A 188 -3.67 -8.18 4.27
C VAL A 188 -4.20 -7.29 5.38
N LEU A 189 -3.47 -7.27 6.49
CA LEU A 189 -3.74 -6.38 7.61
C LEU A 189 -3.20 -4.98 7.27
N ILE A 190 -4.07 -3.97 7.33
CA ILE A 190 -3.71 -2.57 7.14
C ILE A 190 -4.14 -1.79 8.39
N ARG A 191 -3.30 -0.86 8.86
CA ARG A 191 -3.69 0.09 9.91
C ARG A 191 -4.83 0.98 9.39
N LYS A 192 -5.69 1.56 10.22
CA LYS A 192 -6.72 2.52 9.75
C LYS A 192 -6.19 3.93 9.52
N LYS A 193 -5.13 4.31 10.25
CA LYS A 193 -4.53 5.65 10.23
C LYS A 193 -3.14 5.63 9.61
N LYS A 194 -2.81 6.69 8.89
CA LYS A 194 -1.48 6.96 8.30
C LYS A 194 -0.99 5.86 7.35
N ASN A 195 -1.84 5.45 6.41
CA ASN A 195 -1.52 4.39 5.47
C ASN A 195 -0.90 4.95 4.20
N ILE A 196 0.37 5.31 4.31
CA ILE A 196 1.22 5.47 3.14
C ILE A 196 1.75 4.09 2.80
N VAL A 197 1.48 3.65 1.57
CA VAL A 197 2.00 2.40 1.02
C VAL A 197 3.01 2.73 -0.08
N LEU A 198 3.97 1.85 -0.29
CA LEU A 198 4.94 1.99 -1.37
C LEU A 198 4.56 1.07 -2.52
N LEU A 199 4.49 1.61 -3.74
CA LEU A 199 4.26 0.83 -4.95
C LEU A 199 5.56 0.65 -5.71
N SER A 200 5.85 -0.60 -6.06
CA SER A 200 7.07 -0.99 -6.77
C SER A 200 6.78 -2.03 -7.84
N ARG A 201 7.68 -2.13 -8.81
CA ARG A 201 7.74 -3.19 -9.82
C ARG A 201 9.06 -3.93 -9.70
N LEU A 202 9.09 -4.85 -8.74
CA LEU A 202 10.29 -5.61 -8.39
C LEU A 202 10.66 -6.65 -9.46
N ASP A 203 9.73 -6.96 -10.35
CA ASP A 203 9.86 -7.83 -11.51
C ASP A 203 10.73 -7.24 -12.63
N ILE A 204 10.91 -5.92 -12.65
CA ILE A 204 11.75 -5.22 -13.64
C ILE A 204 13.24 -5.35 -13.25
N PRO A 205 14.20 -5.33 -14.20
CA PRO A 205 15.62 -5.36 -13.91
C PRO A 205 16.09 -4.27 -12.92
N PRO A 206 17.08 -4.56 -12.05
CA PRO A 206 17.58 -3.64 -11.04
C PRO A 206 18.32 -2.42 -11.60
N THR A 207 18.65 -2.43 -12.89
CA THR A 207 19.28 -1.31 -13.62
C THR A 207 18.33 -0.13 -13.83
N THR A 208 17.03 -0.35 -13.68
CA THR A 208 16.01 0.70 -13.80
C THR A 208 15.36 0.97 -12.46
N LEU A 209 14.84 2.19 -12.26
CA LEU A 209 14.12 2.50 -11.03
C LEU A 209 12.85 1.65 -10.95
N ARG A 210 12.77 0.83 -9.90
CA ARG A 210 11.66 -0.09 -9.64
C ARG A 210 10.55 0.50 -8.76
N ILE A 211 10.82 1.61 -8.09
CA ILE A 211 9.84 2.29 -7.24
C ILE A 211 8.93 3.12 -8.15
N LEU A 212 7.67 2.71 -8.25
CA LEU A 212 6.64 3.43 -9.00
C LEU A 212 6.28 4.72 -8.26
N GLY A 213 6.07 4.64 -6.95
CA GLY A 213 5.71 5.82 -6.16
C GLY A 213 5.17 5.46 -4.79
N SER A 214 4.84 6.48 -4.01
CA SER A 214 4.09 6.34 -2.76
C SER A 214 2.61 6.48 -3.06
N ALA A 215 1.75 5.77 -2.32
CA ALA A 215 0.31 5.91 -2.44
C ALA A 215 -0.34 6.06 -1.07
N GLU A 216 -1.41 6.85 -1.03
CA GLU A 216 -2.25 7.00 0.16
C GLU A 216 -3.55 6.22 -0.07
N ILE A 217 -3.95 5.42 0.92
CA ILE A 217 -5.21 4.68 0.85
C ILE A 217 -6.37 5.65 1.09
N ILE A 218 -7.25 5.78 0.10
CA ILE A 218 -8.46 6.61 0.15
C ILE A 218 -9.61 5.81 0.76
N LYS A 219 -9.82 4.59 0.27
CA LYS A 219 -10.98 3.77 0.62
C LYS A 219 -10.66 2.28 0.51
N ILE A 220 -11.22 1.49 1.41
CA ILE A 220 -11.23 0.03 1.33
C ILE A 220 -12.58 -0.39 0.72
N HIS A 221 -12.55 -1.30 -0.24
CA HIS A 221 -13.76 -1.83 -0.88
C HIS A 221 -13.95 -3.29 -0.51
N SER A 222 -15.20 -3.70 -0.31
CA SER A 222 -15.56 -5.12 -0.12
C SER A 222 -15.67 -5.87 -1.44
N GLU A 223 -16.01 -5.16 -2.53
CA GLU A 223 -16.20 -5.72 -3.87
C GLU A 223 -15.49 -4.86 -4.92
N PRO A 224 -15.03 -5.46 -6.04
CA PRO A 224 -14.38 -4.71 -7.11
C PRO A 224 -15.30 -3.64 -7.72
N PRO A 225 -14.88 -2.36 -7.78
CA PRO A 225 -15.70 -1.33 -8.39
C PRO A 225 -15.78 -1.49 -9.91
N LEU A 226 -16.86 -0.98 -10.50
CA LEU A 226 -17.07 -1.00 -11.95
C LEU A 226 -16.17 0.02 -12.65
N PHE A 227 -15.53 -0.41 -13.73
CA PHE A 227 -14.72 0.44 -14.61
C PHE A 227 -15.31 0.48 -16.02
N PHE A 228 -15.24 1.66 -16.63
CA PHE A 228 -15.76 1.91 -17.97
C PHE A 228 -14.62 2.28 -18.92
N LYS A 229 -14.75 1.93 -20.20
CA LYS A 229 -13.79 2.30 -21.24
C LYS A 229 -14.51 2.91 -22.42
N TYR A 230 -14.00 4.03 -22.91
CA TYR A 230 -14.44 4.56 -24.20
C TYR A 230 -14.00 3.64 -25.32
N LYS A 231 -14.96 3.24 -26.14
CA LYS A 231 -14.71 2.52 -27.40
C LYS A 231 -15.17 3.39 -28.55
N ILE A 232 -14.22 4.06 -29.19
CA ILE A 232 -14.46 4.72 -30.46
C ILE A 232 -14.40 3.64 -31.53
N LYS A 233 -15.47 3.54 -32.32
CA LYS A 233 -15.54 2.66 -33.48
C LYS A 233 -15.59 3.52 -34.72
N LYS A 234 -14.68 3.28 -35.65
CA LYS A 234 -14.64 3.96 -36.94
C LYS A 234 -15.11 3.00 -38.02
N GLY A 235 -15.89 3.51 -38.95
CA GLY A 235 -16.35 2.78 -40.13
C GLY A 235 -16.11 3.61 -41.38
N ILE A 236 -16.24 2.95 -42.53
CA ILE A 236 -16.08 3.56 -43.85
C ILE A 236 -17.43 3.44 -44.56
N ILE A 237 -17.93 4.59 -45.02
CA ILE A 237 -19.11 4.66 -45.86
C ILE A 237 -18.75 4.13 -47.25
N LYS A 238 -19.50 3.15 -47.74
CA LYS A 238 -19.46 2.67 -49.11
C LYS A 238 -20.73 3.14 -49.83
N ASN A 239 -20.56 3.64 -51.04
CA ASN A 239 -21.63 4.09 -51.94
C ASN A 239 -22.60 5.08 -51.25
N PRO A 240 -22.17 6.33 -51.01
CA PRO A 240 -22.99 7.34 -50.34
C PRO A 240 -24.30 7.65 -51.09
N ASP A 241 -24.33 7.47 -52.42
CA ASP A 241 -25.47 7.82 -53.28
C ASP A 241 -26.47 6.67 -53.48
N HIS A 242 -26.43 5.63 -52.65
CA HIS A 242 -27.31 4.48 -52.81
C HIS A 242 -28.78 4.83 -52.42
N PRO A 243 -29.77 4.54 -53.27
CA PRO A 243 -31.15 5.02 -53.09
C PRO A 243 -31.88 4.44 -51.86
N GLN A 244 -31.41 3.31 -51.32
CA GLN A 244 -31.97 2.68 -50.12
C GLN A 244 -31.25 3.09 -48.81
N GLY A 245 -30.33 4.05 -48.88
CA GLY A 245 -29.58 4.56 -47.73
C GLY A 245 -28.09 4.22 -47.75
N ILE A 246 -27.39 4.65 -46.71
CA ILE A 246 -25.92 4.62 -46.63
C ILE A 246 -25.44 3.28 -46.06
N ILE A 247 -24.54 2.60 -46.76
CA ILE A 247 -23.89 1.37 -46.27
C ILE A 247 -22.58 1.73 -45.57
N CYS A 248 -22.49 1.50 -44.25
CA CYS A 248 -21.26 1.68 -43.49
C CYS A 248 -20.62 0.33 -43.14
N THR A 249 -19.34 0.17 -43.49
CA THR A 249 -18.54 -1.04 -43.20
C THR A 249 -17.52 -0.78 -42.10
N GLY A 250 -17.14 -1.80 -41.33
CA GLY A 250 -16.09 -1.69 -40.30
C GLY A 250 -16.56 -1.33 -38.88
N LEU A 251 -17.82 -0.90 -38.68
CA LEU A 251 -18.36 -0.62 -37.32
C LEU A 251 -18.61 -1.88 -36.48
N ALA A 252 -18.83 -3.03 -37.10
CA ALA A 252 -19.02 -4.31 -36.42
C ALA A 252 -18.43 -5.45 -37.23
N GLN A 253 -17.88 -6.46 -36.53
CA GLN A 253 -17.32 -7.67 -37.12
C GLN A 253 -18.35 -8.79 -37.31
N SER A 254 -19.56 -8.65 -36.73
CA SER A 254 -20.62 -9.65 -36.81
C SER A 254 -21.99 -9.00 -36.82
N ALA A 255 -22.99 -9.71 -37.36
CA ALA A 255 -24.38 -9.25 -37.38
C ALA A 255 -24.93 -8.97 -35.96
N ILE A 256 -24.55 -9.78 -34.98
CA ILE A 256 -24.90 -9.57 -33.56
C ILE A 256 -24.27 -8.27 -33.04
N GLY A 257 -23.01 -8.01 -33.40
CA GLY A 257 -22.31 -6.77 -33.06
C GLY A 257 -22.94 -5.54 -33.71
N ALA A 258 -23.42 -5.67 -34.94
CA ALA A 258 -24.11 -4.60 -35.66
C ALA A 258 -25.45 -4.25 -35.00
N LYS A 259 -26.25 -5.25 -34.62
CA LYS A 259 -27.52 -5.05 -33.89
C LYS A 259 -27.33 -4.23 -32.60
N LYS A 260 -26.21 -4.38 -31.89
CA LYS A 260 -25.90 -3.61 -30.66
C LYS A 260 -25.56 -2.13 -30.90
N ILE A 261 -25.34 -1.73 -32.15
CA ILE A 261 -24.97 -0.36 -32.54
C ILE A 261 -26.18 0.39 -33.11
N VAL A 262 -27.23 -0.32 -33.54
CA VAL A 262 -28.47 0.26 -34.07
C VAL A 262 -29.06 1.26 -33.06
N GLY A 263 -29.41 2.47 -33.53
CA GLY A 263 -29.97 3.53 -32.71
C GLY A 263 -28.96 4.38 -31.93
N LYS A 264 -27.65 4.10 -32.02
CA LYS A 264 -26.61 4.96 -31.44
C LYS A 264 -26.29 6.14 -32.37
N LYS A 265 -26.03 7.31 -31.78
CA LYS A 265 -25.58 8.49 -32.52
C LYS A 265 -24.20 8.22 -33.14
N LEU A 266 -24.07 8.56 -34.42
CA LEU A 266 -22.83 8.55 -35.18
C LEU A 266 -22.50 9.99 -35.52
N GLU A 267 -21.23 10.36 -35.43
CA GLU A 267 -20.73 11.66 -35.87
C GLU A 267 -19.97 11.45 -37.19
N PRO A 268 -20.15 12.31 -38.20
CA PRO A 268 -19.27 12.33 -39.36
C PRO A 268 -17.84 12.68 -38.92
N PRO A 269 -16.81 12.27 -39.68
CA PRO A 269 -15.41 12.56 -39.35
C PRO A 269 -15.10 14.06 -39.23
#